data_AF-A0A8A6W5R5-F1
#
_entry.id   AF-A0A8A6W5R5-F1
#
_cell.length_a   1.000
_cell.length_b   1.000
_cell.length_c   1.000
_cell.angle_alpha   90.00
_cell.angle_beta   90.00
_cell.angle_gamma   90.00
#
_symmetry.space_group_name_H-M   'P 1'
#
loop_
_entity.id
_entity.type
_entity.pdbx_description
1 polymer ?
#
loop_
_entity_poly.entity_id
_entity_poly.type
_entity_poly.pdbx_seq_one_letter_code
_entity_poly.pdbx_strand_id
1 'polypeptide(L)'
;MSKIINLYFERLGLISNPRIKTTNNIIYITFYYYYLQVHKYRTQDLQQLEQFLNTIYNKIIIIKAIPLKYPFLDSKIFAKYLVSKKDPLRVNLKRICKFTKISKGIPKYLSGIEIQIKGRNSKNSTRAVRQYLTIGTKTKYRDHNVYKYQNSNGSNTLSITLYSTPFCLVYRYLFILYFFTLFLIGL
;
A
#
# COMPACT_ATOMS: atom_id res chain seq x y z
N MET A 1 -0.07 -18.73 12.03
CA MET A 1 0.69 -18.56 10.77
C MET A 1 0.53 -17.17 10.15
N SER A 2 -0.67 -16.74 9.74
CA SER A 2 -0.87 -15.44 9.06
C SER A 2 -0.43 -14.22 9.88
N LYS A 3 -0.57 -14.25 11.22
CA LYS A 3 -0.19 -13.12 12.10
C LYS A 3 1.31 -12.78 12.04
N ILE A 4 2.20 -13.78 12.10
CA ILE A 4 3.66 -13.56 12.10
C ILE A 4 4.11 -12.99 10.75
N ILE A 5 3.61 -13.59 9.67
CA ILE A 5 3.87 -13.15 8.29
C ILE A 5 3.37 -11.71 8.10
N ASN A 6 2.14 -11.41 8.53
CA ASN A 6 1.59 -10.06 8.46
C ASN A 6 2.42 -9.06 9.27
N LEU A 7 2.83 -9.39 10.50
CA LEU A 7 3.66 -8.52 11.34
C LEU A 7 5.03 -8.23 10.70
N TYR A 8 5.66 -9.24 10.09
CA TYR A 8 6.93 -9.06 9.39
C TYR A 8 6.77 -8.11 8.19
N PHE A 9 5.78 -8.35 7.33
CA PHE A 9 5.53 -7.51 6.15
C PHE A 9 4.97 -6.13 6.51
N GLU A 10 4.34 -5.96 7.68
CA GLU A 10 3.95 -4.65 8.19
C GLU A 10 5.16 -3.78 8.54
N ARG A 11 6.21 -4.36 9.12
CA ARG A 11 7.45 -3.67 9.48
C ARG A 11 8.28 -3.24 8.28
N LEU A 12 8.25 -4.00 7.19
CA LEU A 12 9.02 -3.69 5.98
C LEU A 12 8.52 -2.44 5.24
N GLY A 13 7.32 -1.93 5.54
CA GLY A 13 6.79 -0.69 4.99
C GLY A 13 6.41 -0.77 3.50
N LEU A 14 5.32 -0.09 3.09
CA LEU A 14 4.86 0.01 1.69
C LEU A 14 4.57 -1.33 0.96
N ILE A 15 4.08 -2.32 1.69
CA ILE A 15 3.65 -3.62 1.14
C ILE A 15 2.13 -3.76 1.32
N SER A 16 1.47 -4.36 0.32
CA SER A 16 0.07 -4.80 0.40
C SER A 16 -0.09 -5.87 1.48
N ASN A 17 -1.33 -6.25 1.81
CA ASN A 17 -1.51 -7.47 2.62
C ASN A 17 -0.95 -8.68 1.82
N PRO A 18 -0.06 -9.50 2.42
CA PRO A 18 0.44 -10.69 1.74
C PRO A 18 -0.70 -11.69 1.54
N ARG A 19 -0.79 -12.27 0.35
CA ARG A 19 -1.67 -13.39 0.03
C ARG A 19 -0.94 -14.68 0.36
N ILE A 20 -1.52 -15.49 1.24
CA ILE A 20 -0.95 -16.76 1.68
C ILE A 20 -1.84 -17.88 1.13
N LYS A 21 -1.24 -18.80 0.37
CA LYS A 21 -1.89 -20.02 -0.10
C LYS A 21 -1.08 -21.21 0.38
N THR A 22 -1.75 -22.18 0.98
CA THR A 22 -1.12 -23.41 1.48
C THR A 22 -1.61 -24.58 0.65
N THR A 23 -0.69 -25.40 0.16
CA THR A 23 -0.97 -26.62 -0.62
C THR A 23 -0.06 -27.73 -0.12
N ASN A 24 -0.62 -28.77 0.50
CA ASN A 24 0.12 -29.90 1.09
C ASN A 24 1.34 -29.42 1.91
N ASN A 25 2.54 -29.61 1.34
CA ASN A 25 3.84 -29.32 1.94
C ASN A 25 4.44 -27.96 1.53
N ILE A 26 3.70 -27.14 0.78
CA ILE A 26 4.18 -25.87 0.22
C ILE A 26 3.29 -24.72 0.70
N ILE A 27 3.91 -23.61 1.08
CA ILE A 27 3.25 -22.34 1.39
C ILE A 27 3.75 -21.30 0.41
N TYR A 28 2.81 -20.76 -0.37
CA TYR A 28 3.03 -19.64 -1.26
C TYR A 28 2.67 -18.34 -0.54
N ILE A 29 3.63 -17.44 -0.43
CA ILE A 29 3.44 -16.09 0.11
C ILE A 29 3.67 -15.10 -1.02
N THR A 30 2.60 -14.48 -1.51
CA THR A 30 2.69 -13.46 -2.55
C THR A 30 2.38 -12.10 -1.96
N PHE A 31 3.28 -11.13 -2.11
CA PHE A 31 3.04 -9.77 -1.65
C PHE A 31 3.34 -8.76 -2.76
N TYR A 32 2.57 -7.68 -2.76
CA TYR A 32 2.73 -6.60 -3.71
C TYR A 32 3.43 -5.44 -3.03
N TYR A 33 4.47 -4.90 -3.65
CA TYR A 33 5.30 -3.88 -3.01
C TYR A 33 5.52 -2.67 -3.92
N TYR A 34 5.88 -1.54 -3.29
CA TYR A 34 6.13 -0.29 -3.99
C TYR A 34 7.54 0.25 -3.75
N TYR A 35 8.26 0.51 -4.85
CA TYR A 35 9.55 1.19 -4.85
C TYR A 35 9.38 2.71 -4.73
N LEU A 36 9.63 3.25 -3.54
CA LEU A 36 9.87 4.70 -3.43
C LEU A 36 11.35 5.04 -3.45
N GLN A 37 12.19 4.36 -2.67
CA GLN A 37 13.63 4.58 -2.65
C GLN A 37 14.38 3.30 -2.22
N VAL A 38 15.28 2.84 -3.09
CA VAL A 38 16.53 2.09 -2.81
C VAL A 38 16.49 0.62 -2.35
N HIS A 39 15.41 0.07 -1.80
CA HIS A 39 15.39 -1.37 -1.46
C HIS A 39 14.74 -2.21 -2.55
N LYS A 40 15.50 -2.50 -3.62
CA LYS A 40 15.32 -3.80 -4.32
C LYS A 40 15.44 -4.84 -3.24
N TYR A 41 14.33 -5.51 -2.89
CA TYR A 41 14.40 -6.76 -2.13
C TYR A 41 15.44 -7.60 -2.84
N ARG A 42 16.59 -7.78 -2.20
CA ARG A 42 17.61 -8.63 -2.77
C ARG A 42 17.03 -10.03 -2.70
N THR A 43 17.24 -10.80 -3.75
CA THR A 43 16.84 -12.22 -3.78
C THR A 43 17.34 -12.95 -2.52
N GLN A 44 18.51 -12.55 -2.01
CA GLN A 44 19.09 -13.00 -0.75
C GLN A 44 18.21 -12.75 0.48
N ASP A 45 17.61 -11.56 0.63
CA ASP A 45 16.76 -11.24 1.80
C ASP A 45 15.49 -12.10 1.81
N LEU A 46 14.94 -12.36 0.62
CA LEU A 46 13.77 -13.23 0.46
C LEU A 46 14.11 -14.69 0.74
N GLN A 47 15.27 -15.16 0.29
CA GLN A 47 15.75 -16.53 0.57
C GLN A 47 16.00 -16.76 2.06
N GLN A 48 16.59 -15.80 2.76
CA GLN A 48 16.77 -15.87 4.21
C GLN A 48 15.42 -15.94 4.93
N LEU A 49 14.43 -15.15 4.48
CA LEU A 49 13.08 -15.20 5.02
C LEU A 49 12.39 -16.54 4.73
N GLU A 50 12.56 -17.10 3.54
CA GLU A 50 12.05 -18.44 3.18
C GLU A 50 12.62 -19.50 4.11
N GLN A 51 13.94 -19.49 4.35
CA GLN A 51 14.62 -20.41 5.26
C GLN A 51 14.09 -20.27 6.69
N PHE A 52 13.99 -19.04 7.20
CA PHE A 52 13.47 -18.77 8.53
C PHE A 52 12.01 -19.21 8.71
N LEU A 53 11.16 -19.00 7.70
CA LEU A 53 9.77 -19.45 7.77
C LEU A 53 9.67 -20.98 7.61
N ASN A 54 10.58 -21.60 6.85
CA ASN A 54 10.64 -23.05 6.72
C ASN A 54 10.97 -23.72 8.07
N THR A 55 11.94 -23.19 8.83
CA THR A 55 12.27 -23.74 10.16
C THR A 55 11.09 -23.64 11.15
N ILE A 56 10.26 -22.60 11.04
CA ILE A 56 9.08 -22.42 11.91
C ILE A 56 7.92 -23.32 11.51
N TYR A 57 7.67 -23.47 10.21
CA TYR A 57 6.46 -24.14 9.71
C TYR A 57 6.70 -25.58 9.23
N ASN A 58 7.95 -26.03 9.18
CA ASN A 58 8.39 -27.33 8.67
C ASN A 58 7.77 -27.66 7.29
N LYS A 59 7.80 -26.67 6.40
CA LYS A 59 7.15 -26.69 5.08
C LYS A 59 7.95 -25.85 4.11
N ILE A 60 7.90 -26.22 2.83
CA ILE A 60 8.56 -25.47 1.75
C ILE A 60 7.87 -24.11 1.62
N ILE A 61 8.64 -23.03 1.79
CA ILE A 61 8.14 -21.66 1.67
C ILE A 61 8.59 -21.08 0.33
N ILE A 62 7.65 -20.53 -0.43
CA ILE A 62 7.92 -19.84 -1.70
C ILE A 62 7.38 -18.42 -1.58
N ILE A 63 8.27 -17.43 -1.60
CA ILE A 63 7.94 -16.02 -1.47
C ILE A 63 8.05 -15.34 -2.83
N LYS A 64 6.93 -14.80 -3.31
CA LYS A 64 6.85 -14.04 -4.57
C LYS A 64 6.58 -12.56 -4.27
N ALA A 65 7.57 -11.73 -4.53
CA ALA A 65 7.46 -10.28 -4.47
C ALA A 65 7.05 -9.74 -5.85
N ILE A 66 5.89 -9.09 -5.95
CA ILE A 66 5.38 -8.53 -7.22
C ILE A 66 5.41 -6.98 -7.15
N PRO A 67 6.12 -6.29 -8.04
CA PRO A 67 6.14 -4.83 -8.04
C PRO A 67 4.80 -4.26 -8.51
N LEU A 68 4.28 -3.27 -7.78
CA LEU A 68 3.06 -2.55 -8.17
C LEU A 68 3.36 -1.50 -9.23
N LYS A 69 2.67 -1.60 -10.38
CA LYS A 69 2.69 -0.56 -11.42
C LYS A 69 2.01 0.73 -10.95
N TYR A 70 0.91 0.61 -10.20
CA TYR A 70 0.10 1.73 -9.70
C TYR A 70 -0.15 1.61 -8.19
N PRO A 71 0.87 1.84 -7.36
CA PRO A 71 0.82 1.63 -5.90
C PRO A 71 -0.18 2.55 -5.20
N PHE A 72 -0.36 3.76 -5.73
CA PHE A 72 -1.30 4.74 -5.21
C PHE A 72 -2.70 4.57 -5.81
N LEU A 73 -3.06 3.37 -6.27
CA LEU A 73 -4.46 2.94 -6.36
C LEU A 73 -4.91 2.26 -5.05
N ASP A 74 -3.96 1.83 -4.21
CA ASP A 74 -4.23 1.27 -2.90
C ASP A 74 -4.12 2.38 -1.83
N SER A 75 -5.26 2.69 -1.22
CA SER A 75 -5.40 3.73 -0.20
C SER A 75 -4.63 3.40 1.08
N LYS A 76 -4.37 2.12 1.38
CA LYS A 76 -3.49 1.70 2.50
C LYS A 76 -2.04 2.00 2.22
N ILE A 77 -1.57 1.71 1.01
CA ILE A 77 -0.18 2.05 0.61
C ILE A 77 -0.02 3.57 0.61
N PHE A 78 -0.99 4.30 0.08
CA PHE A 78 -0.98 5.76 0.09
C PHE A 78 -1.01 6.35 1.50
N ALA A 79 -1.81 5.77 2.42
CA ALA A 79 -1.85 6.18 3.82
C ALA A 79 -0.51 6.03 4.51
N LYS A 80 0.09 4.83 4.40
CA LYS A 80 1.41 4.54 4.97
C LYS A 80 2.48 5.47 4.40
N TYR A 81 2.40 5.78 3.10
CA TYR A 81 3.30 6.73 2.46
C TYR A 81 3.17 8.16 3.01
N LEU A 82 1.94 8.65 3.21
CA LEU A 82 1.73 9.98 3.76
C LEU A 82 2.20 10.09 5.21
N VAL A 83 1.95 9.06 6.02
CA VAL A 83 2.40 9.02 7.43
C VAL A 83 3.91 8.86 7.56
N SER A 84 4.57 8.12 6.65
CA SER A 84 6.03 7.99 6.67
C SER A 84 6.76 9.30 6.35
N LYS A 85 6.05 10.30 5.82
CA LYS A 85 6.55 11.68 5.71
C LYS A 85 6.20 12.43 7.00
N LYS A 86 7.19 13.11 7.59
CA LYS A 86 7.08 13.84 8.88
C LYS A 86 5.88 14.80 9.00
N ASP A 87 5.30 15.26 7.88
CA ASP A 87 4.07 16.05 7.86
C ASP A 87 3.09 15.57 6.77
N PRO A 88 2.03 14.81 7.08
CA PRO A 88 1.12 14.22 6.09
C PRO A 88 0.31 15.24 5.27
N LEU A 89 0.04 16.44 5.82
CA LEU A 89 -0.69 17.53 5.12
C LEU A 89 0.22 18.58 4.48
N ARG A 90 1.44 18.77 5.01
CA ARG A 90 2.47 19.58 4.35
C ARG A 90 3.30 18.76 3.37
N VAL A 91 3.01 17.45 3.17
CA VAL A 91 3.44 16.74 1.97
C VAL A 91 2.80 17.49 0.81
N ASN A 92 3.59 18.43 0.29
CA ASN A 92 3.29 19.24 -0.85
C ASN A 92 2.81 18.25 -1.92
N LEU A 93 1.51 18.21 -2.25
CA LEU A 93 1.00 17.28 -3.26
C LEU A 93 1.75 17.45 -4.56
N LYS A 94 2.29 18.65 -4.82
CA LYS A 94 3.29 18.94 -5.86
C LYS A 94 4.49 17.98 -5.84
N ARG A 95 4.99 17.56 -4.67
CA ARG A 95 6.03 16.53 -4.52
C ARG A 95 5.49 15.12 -4.81
N ILE A 96 4.26 14.79 -4.43
CA ILE A 96 3.62 13.52 -4.82
C ILE A 96 3.47 13.45 -6.35
N CYS A 97 3.11 14.55 -6.99
CA CYS A 97 3.03 14.70 -8.45
C CYS A 97 4.42 14.62 -9.13
N LYS A 98 5.49 15.08 -8.45
CA LYS A 98 6.87 14.94 -8.96
C LYS A 98 7.29 13.47 -9.11
N PHE A 99 6.82 12.57 -8.23
CA PHE A 99 7.13 11.14 -8.32
C PHE A 99 6.39 10.42 -9.46
N THR A 100 5.36 11.03 -10.04
CA THR A 100 4.58 10.42 -11.14
C THR A 100 4.97 10.93 -12.53
N LYS A 101 6.04 11.73 -12.68
CA LYS A 101 6.39 12.45 -13.94
C LYS A 101 5.20 13.26 -14.49
N ILE A 102 4.28 13.71 -13.63
CA ILE A 102 3.12 14.48 -14.04
C ILE A 102 3.34 15.91 -13.54
N SER A 103 3.59 16.81 -14.48
CA SER A 103 3.64 18.25 -14.24
C SER A 103 2.33 18.70 -13.59
N LYS A 104 2.36 18.96 -12.28
CA LYS A 104 1.28 19.60 -11.50
C LYS A 104 -0.11 18.95 -11.73
N GLY A 105 -0.37 17.78 -11.13
CA GLY A 105 -1.70 17.19 -11.20
C GLY A 105 -1.80 15.82 -10.55
N ILE A 106 -3.05 15.41 -10.27
CA ILE A 106 -3.38 14.06 -9.83
C ILE A 106 -2.77 13.04 -10.82
N PRO A 107 -2.23 11.90 -10.36
CA PRO A 107 -1.72 10.87 -11.25
C PRO A 107 -2.76 10.48 -12.31
N LYS A 108 -2.37 10.27 -13.58
CA LYS A 108 -3.32 10.00 -14.69
C LYS A 108 -4.27 8.81 -14.43
N TYR A 109 -3.86 7.87 -13.58
CA TYR A 109 -4.66 6.71 -13.20
C TYR A 109 -5.74 7.01 -12.13
N LEU A 110 -5.64 8.16 -11.45
CA LEU A 110 -6.60 8.67 -10.49
C LEU A 110 -7.41 9.80 -11.12
N SER A 111 -8.73 9.80 -10.87
CA SER A 111 -9.61 10.91 -11.20
C SER A 111 -9.67 11.93 -10.07
N GLY A 112 -9.51 11.48 -8.81
CA GLY A 112 -9.70 12.28 -7.62
C GLY A 112 -9.04 11.69 -6.38
N ILE A 113 -8.76 12.54 -5.40
CA ILE A 113 -8.19 12.16 -4.10
C ILE A 113 -8.92 12.95 -3.02
N GLU A 114 -9.40 12.26 -1.99
CA GLU A 114 -9.87 12.86 -0.74
C GLU A 114 -8.98 12.41 0.41
N ILE A 115 -8.51 13.36 1.21
CA ILE A 115 -7.71 13.12 2.40
C ILE A 115 -8.37 13.85 3.55
N GLN A 116 -8.46 13.16 4.67
CA GLN A 116 -8.98 13.72 5.89
C GLN A 116 -8.11 13.31 7.06
N ILE A 117 -7.70 14.28 7.87
CA ILE A 117 -6.96 14.01 9.11
C ILE A 117 -7.80 14.49 10.28
N LYS A 118 -8.04 13.61 11.24
CA LYS A 118 -8.62 13.95 12.54
C LYS A 118 -7.59 13.72 13.63
N GLY A 119 -7.39 14.68 14.51
CA GLY A 119 -6.52 14.51 15.67
C GLY A 119 -5.94 15.82 16.18
N ARG A 120 -4.89 15.71 17.00
CA ARG A 120 -4.16 16.87 17.53
C ARG A 120 -2.99 17.20 16.62
N ASN A 121 -3.16 18.22 15.80
CA ASN A 121 -2.16 18.57 14.78
C ASN A 121 -1.13 19.59 15.28
N SER A 122 -1.29 20.14 16.48
CA SER A 122 -0.33 21.04 17.11
C SER A 122 0.04 20.56 18.52
N LYS A 123 1.29 20.81 18.91
CA LYS A 123 1.88 20.34 20.19
C LYS A 123 1.13 20.84 21.43
N ASN A 124 0.38 21.94 21.29
CA ASN A 124 -0.37 22.57 22.38
C ASN A 124 -1.89 22.58 22.15
N SER A 125 -2.41 21.85 21.16
CA SER A 125 -3.86 21.84 20.92
C SER A 125 -4.58 20.93 21.93
N THR A 126 -5.44 21.51 22.76
CA THR A 126 -6.32 20.76 23.67
C THR A 126 -7.43 20.03 22.92
N ARG A 127 -7.93 20.65 21.84
CA ARG A 127 -9.03 20.13 20.99
C ARG A 127 -8.51 19.38 19.76
N ALA A 128 -9.19 18.29 19.41
CA ALA A 128 -8.97 17.61 18.15
C ALA A 128 -9.54 18.44 16.99
N VAL A 129 -8.77 18.55 15.90
CA VAL A 129 -9.17 19.27 14.69
C VAL A 129 -9.34 18.27 13.55
N ARG A 130 -10.32 18.53 12.68
CA ARG A 130 -10.50 17.82 11.42
C ARG A 130 -10.01 18.71 10.29
N GLN A 131 -9.06 18.22 9.52
CA GLN A 131 -8.59 18.84 8.28
C GLN A 131 -9.00 17.97 7.10
N TYR A 132 -9.39 18.61 6.01
CA TYR A 132 -9.92 17.95 4.82
C TYR A 132 -9.32 18.55 3.57
N LEU A 133 -9.04 17.69 2.59
CA LEU A 133 -8.45 18.05 1.31
C LEU A 133 -9.07 17.19 0.23
N THR A 134 -9.59 17.83 -0.82
CA THR A 134 -10.15 17.14 -1.99
C THR A 134 -9.56 17.73 -3.25
N ILE A 135 -9.21 16.86 -4.19
CA ILE A 135 -8.64 17.25 -5.48
C ILE A 135 -9.26 16.35 -6.54
N GLY A 136 -9.58 16.92 -7.70
CA GLY A 136 -10.09 16.18 -8.86
C GLY A 136 -11.55 15.79 -8.75
N THR A 137 -11.95 14.78 -9.53
CA THR A 137 -13.34 14.35 -9.65
C THR A 137 -13.61 13.04 -8.92
N LYS A 138 -14.73 13.01 -8.21
CA LYS A 138 -15.25 11.81 -7.56
C LYS A 138 -15.87 10.90 -8.60
N THR A 139 -15.49 9.64 -8.58
CA THR A 139 -16.06 8.59 -9.44
C THR A 139 -16.66 7.49 -8.57
N LYS A 140 -17.45 6.60 -9.17
CA LYS A 140 -17.96 5.41 -8.47
C LYS A 140 -16.87 4.42 -8.07
N TYR A 141 -15.69 4.52 -8.69
CA TYR A 141 -14.60 3.58 -8.51
C TYR A 141 -13.60 4.13 -7.51
N ARG A 142 -13.81 3.80 -6.24
CA ARG A 142 -13.02 4.33 -5.14
C ARG A 142 -12.43 3.24 -4.28
N ASP A 143 -11.21 3.47 -3.83
CA ASP A 143 -10.58 2.71 -2.77
C ASP A 143 -10.51 3.60 -1.52
N HIS A 144 -11.06 3.12 -0.40
CA HIS A 144 -11.14 3.87 0.83
C HIS A 144 -10.45 3.14 1.97
N ASN A 145 -9.67 3.87 2.75
CA ASN A 145 -9.07 3.32 3.95
C ASN A 145 -8.94 4.36 5.06
N VAL A 146 -9.03 3.87 6.30
CA VAL A 146 -8.81 4.62 7.52
C VAL A 146 -7.59 4.07 8.22
N TYR A 147 -6.59 4.93 8.39
CA TYR A 147 -5.32 4.60 9.00
C TYR A 147 -5.13 5.39 10.28
N LYS A 148 -4.96 4.68 11.40
CA LYS A 148 -4.63 5.30 12.70
C LYS A 148 -3.11 5.31 12.86
N TYR A 149 -2.57 6.44 13.27
CA TYR A 149 -1.14 6.61 13.51
C TYR A 149 -0.91 7.49 14.74
N GLN A 150 0.23 7.31 15.39
CA GLN A 150 0.64 8.13 16.52
C GLN A 150 1.65 9.18 16.05
N ASN A 151 1.51 10.41 16.54
CA ASN A 151 2.49 11.48 16.39
C ASN A 151 2.92 11.97 17.78
N SER A 152 3.79 12.99 17.83
CA SER A 152 4.23 13.61 19.08
C SER A 152 3.11 14.21 19.93
N ASN A 153 1.91 14.37 19.37
CA ASN A 153 0.77 15.05 19.99
C ASN A 153 -0.38 14.07 20.34
N GLY A 154 -0.20 12.78 20.06
CA GLY A 154 -1.16 11.72 20.37
C GLY A 154 -1.60 10.89 19.15
N SER A 155 -2.79 10.29 19.27
CA SER A 155 -3.37 9.44 18.23
C SER A 155 -4.13 10.26 17.19
N ASN A 156 -3.76 10.08 15.93
CA ASN A 156 -4.38 10.72 14.78
C ASN A 156 -5.00 9.67 13.86
N THR A 157 -6.04 10.07 13.13
CA THR A 157 -6.73 9.26 12.15
C THR A 157 -6.64 9.91 10.77
N LEU A 158 -6.12 9.18 9.79
CA LEU A 158 -6.01 9.56 8.39
C LEU A 158 -7.02 8.74 7.58
N SER A 159 -8.04 9.38 7.04
CA SER A 159 -8.96 8.76 6.07
C SER A 159 -8.56 9.19 4.67
N ILE A 160 -8.43 8.22 3.77
CA ILE A 160 -8.05 8.44 2.37
C ILE A 160 -9.09 7.78 1.49
N THR A 161 -9.55 8.50 0.48
CA THR A 161 -10.33 7.95 -0.61
C THR A 161 -9.63 8.28 -1.93
N LEU A 162 -9.33 7.25 -2.71
CA LEU A 162 -8.70 7.36 -4.01
C LEU A 162 -9.71 7.01 -5.08
N TYR A 163 -10.03 7.96 -5.94
CA TYR A 163 -10.95 7.78 -7.06
C TYR A 163 -10.15 7.42 -8.30
N SER A 164 -10.46 6.27 -8.88
CA SER A 164 -9.78 5.74 -10.07
C SER A 164 -10.46 6.23 -11.34
N THR A 165 -9.67 6.41 -12.39
CA THR A 165 -10.23 6.59 -13.74
C THR A 165 -10.85 5.28 -14.24
N PRO A 166 -11.91 5.32 -15.06
CA PRO A 166 -12.56 4.13 -15.60
C PRO A 166 -11.57 3.22 -16.36
N PHE A 167 -10.62 3.81 -17.09
CA PHE A 167 -9.59 3.08 -17.84
C PHE A 167 -8.66 2.24 -16.96
N CYS A 168 -8.36 2.66 -15.73
CA CYS A 168 -7.47 1.90 -14.85
C CYS A 168 -8.10 0.66 -14.24
N LEU A 169 -9.44 0.56 -14.20
CA LEU A 169 -10.09 -0.66 -13.72
C LEU A 169 -9.96 -1.76 -14.73
N VAL A 170 -10.04 -1.45 -16.03
CA VAL A 170 -9.78 -2.42 -17.09
C VAL A 170 -8.42 -3.08 -16.88
N TYR A 171 -7.39 -2.32 -16.51
CA TYR A 171 -6.08 -2.88 -16.15
C TYR A 171 -6.06 -3.63 -14.81
N ARG A 172 -6.82 -3.19 -13.79
CA ARG A 172 -6.90 -3.91 -12.50
C ARG A 172 -7.57 -5.28 -12.68
N TYR A 173 -8.63 -5.35 -13.48
CA TYR A 173 -9.36 -6.60 -13.78
C TYR A 173 -8.61 -7.47 -14.78
N LEU A 174 -8.02 -6.91 -15.85
CA LEU A 174 -7.19 -7.68 -16.78
C LEU A 174 -5.96 -8.26 -16.11
N PHE A 175 -5.32 -7.55 -15.18
CA PHE A 175 -4.18 -8.10 -14.44
C PHE A 175 -4.60 -9.26 -13.53
N ILE A 176 -5.78 -9.17 -12.89
CA ILE A 176 -6.32 -10.27 -12.08
C ILE A 176 -6.68 -11.46 -12.98
N LEU A 177 -7.41 -11.24 -14.08
CA LEU A 177 -7.78 -12.28 -15.05
C LEU A 177 -6.56 -12.96 -15.67
N TYR A 178 -5.57 -12.19 -16.13
CA TYR A 178 -4.32 -12.71 -16.70
C TYR A 178 -3.53 -13.54 -15.70
N PHE A 179 -3.49 -13.12 -14.42
CA PHE A 179 -2.88 -13.93 -13.37
C PHE A 179 -3.66 -15.21 -13.11
N PHE A 180 -5.00 -15.17 -13.13
CA PHE A 180 -5.81 -16.38 -12.99
C PHE A 180 -5.62 -17.35 -14.16
N THR A 181 -5.55 -16.86 -15.40
CA THR A 181 -5.35 -17.72 -16.59
C THR A 181 -3.94 -18.31 -16.66
N LEU A 182 -2.89 -17.54 -16.36
CA LEU A 182 -1.52 -18.08 -16.29
C LEU A 182 -1.34 -19.09 -15.14
N PHE A 183 -2.11 -18.94 -14.06
CA PHE A 183 -2.07 -19.88 -12.94
C PHE A 183 -2.89 -21.16 -13.21
N LEU A 184 -3.88 -21.09 -14.10
CA LEU A 184 -4.67 -22.25 -14.55
C LEU A 184 -3.97 -23.06 -15.66
N ILE A 185 -3.13 -22.41 -16.47
CA ILE A 185 -2.38 -23.06 -17.56
C ILE A 185 -1.02 -23.62 -17.06
N GLY A 186 -0.55 -23.17 -15.89
CA GLY A 186 0.70 -23.62 -15.25
C GLY A 186 0.52 -24.72 -14.19
N LEU A 187 -0.56 -25.49 -14.28
CA LEU A 187 -0.89 -26.68 -13.46
C LEU A 187 -1.22 -27.82 -14.42
#